data_AF-A0A958SC75-F1
#
_entry.id   AF-A0A958SC75-F1
#
_cell.length_a   1.000
_cell.length_b   1.000
_cell.length_c   1.000
_cell.angle_alpha   90.00
_cell.angle_beta   90.00
_cell.angle_gamma   90.00
#
_symmetry.space_group_name_H-M   'P 1'
#
loop_
_entity.id
_entity.type
_entity.pdbx_description
1 polymer ?
#
loop_
_entity_poly.entity_id
_entity_poly.type
_entity_poly.pdbx_seq_one_letter_code
_entity_poly.pdbx_strand_id
1 'polypeptide(L)'
;MNSDAEKKPLLLSLALVHWPIYDRMKNIICTNVTNFDVHDIARVSTAYNLQNYFIVNRMKEQLMFVSRLLDHWRLGSGSKYNPMRKTALSRVVPVEYLKDAIAAIDPKPFVVATSAREIEGVPRMSFRDLRVRLETESQPTLLVFGTGFGLAPEVFEECDALL
;
A
#
# COMPACT_ATOMS: atom_id res chain seq x y z
N MET A 1 23.26 -27.60 -9.27
CA MET A 1 22.56 -27.33 -10.54
C MET A 1 21.75 -26.07 -10.35
N ASN A 2 22.22 -24.97 -10.94
CA ASN A 2 21.55 -23.68 -10.93
C ASN A 2 20.18 -23.79 -11.58
N SER A 3 19.14 -23.48 -10.83
CA SER A 3 17.91 -22.94 -11.41
C SER A 3 17.59 -21.65 -10.67
N ASP A 4 18.42 -20.63 -10.88
CA ASP A 4 17.92 -19.26 -10.92
C ASP A 4 17.01 -19.18 -12.15
N ALA A 5 15.85 -19.83 -12.07
CA ALA A 5 14.74 -19.54 -12.95
C ALA A 5 14.47 -18.05 -12.72
N GLU A 6 14.55 -17.25 -13.78
CA GLU A 6 14.15 -15.84 -13.76
C GLU A 6 12.77 -15.76 -13.09
N LYS A 7 12.76 -15.39 -11.80
CA LYS A 7 11.51 -15.24 -11.06
C LYS A 7 10.77 -14.11 -11.74
N LYS A 8 9.63 -14.44 -12.34
CA LYS A 8 8.68 -13.47 -12.89
C LYS A 8 8.52 -12.34 -11.87
N PRO A 9 8.65 -11.06 -12.29
CA PRO A 9 8.52 -9.95 -11.36
C PRO A 9 7.12 -9.97 -10.75
N LEU A 10 7.05 -9.97 -9.42
CA LEU A 10 5.79 -9.91 -8.70
C LEU A 10 5.12 -8.57 -8.99
N LEU A 11 3.92 -8.60 -9.58
CA LEU A 11 3.11 -7.41 -9.84
C LEU A 11 2.33 -7.03 -8.58
N LEU A 12 3.06 -6.72 -7.51
CA LEU A 12 2.51 -6.39 -6.19
C LEU A 12 2.69 -4.90 -5.91
N SER A 13 1.60 -4.25 -5.49
CA SER A 13 1.59 -2.91 -4.91
C SER A 13 0.99 -2.96 -3.50
N LEU A 14 1.24 -1.92 -2.70
CA LEU A 14 0.73 -1.80 -1.33
C LEU A 14 0.00 -0.47 -1.16
N ALA A 15 -1.10 -0.45 -0.43
CA ALA A 15 -1.76 0.77 0.02
C ALA A 15 -1.81 0.83 1.55
N LEU A 16 -1.38 1.96 2.14
CA LEU A 16 -1.61 2.28 3.54
C LEU A 16 -2.77 3.29 3.63
N VAL A 17 -3.87 2.85 4.24
CA VAL A 17 -5.11 3.61 4.31
C VAL A 17 -5.20 4.38 5.61
N HIS A 18 -5.31 5.71 5.49
CA HIS A 18 -5.56 6.64 6.57
C HIS A 18 -7.02 7.08 6.66
N TRP A 19 -7.80 6.90 5.58
CA TRP A 19 -9.24 7.10 5.55
C TRP A 19 -9.91 6.22 4.48
N PRO A 20 -11.08 5.62 4.74
CA PRO A 20 -11.79 5.60 6.02
C PRO A 20 -11.25 4.51 6.95
N ILE A 21 -10.93 4.88 8.20
CA ILE A 21 -10.48 3.94 9.24
C ILE A 21 -11.30 4.13 10.51
N TYR A 22 -11.27 3.13 11.40
CA TYR A 22 -11.88 3.24 12.72
C TYR A 22 -10.96 3.82 13.79
N ASP A 23 -11.53 4.64 14.66
CA ASP A 23 -10.95 4.97 15.96
C ASP A 23 -11.31 3.89 17.02
N ARG A 24 -10.87 4.11 18.26
CA ARG A 24 -11.17 3.20 19.39
C ARG A 24 -12.67 3.05 19.66
N MET A 25 -13.45 4.08 19.34
CA MET A 25 -14.90 4.16 19.56
C MET A 25 -15.71 3.68 18.34
N LYS A 26 -15.04 3.15 17.29
CA LYS A 26 -15.63 2.74 16.01
C LYS A 26 -16.24 3.89 15.19
N ASN A 27 -15.78 5.12 15.42
CA ASN A 27 -16.10 6.22 14.50
C ASN A 27 -15.18 6.15 13.29
N ILE A 28 -15.72 6.54 12.12
CA ILE A 28 -14.92 6.69 10.90
C ILE A 28 -14.15 8.00 10.99
N ILE A 29 -12.83 7.91 11.01
CA ILE A 29 -11.93 9.05 11.10
C ILE A 29 -10.88 9.00 9.98
N CYS A 30 -10.15 10.10 9.84
CA CYS A 30 -8.94 10.17 9.05
C CYS A 30 -7.73 10.27 9.99
N THR A 31 -6.76 9.36 9.86
CA THR A 31 -5.52 9.44 10.65
C THR A 31 -4.51 10.38 9.99
N ASN A 32 -3.58 10.88 10.79
CA ASN A 32 -2.43 11.61 10.29
C ASN A 32 -1.44 10.64 9.63
N VAL A 33 -0.80 11.10 8.57
CA VAL A 33 0.34 10.39 7.97
C VAL A 33 1.57 10.68 8.80
N THR A 34 2.26 9.64 9.27
CA THR A 34 3.53 9.81 9.96
C THR A 34 4.68 9.71 8.97
N ASN A 35 5.74 10.51 9.19
CA ASN A 35 6.97 10.40 8.41
C ASN A 35 7.60 9.00 8.51
N PHE A 36 7.41 8.33 9.66
CA PHE A 36 7.94 7.01 9.92
C PHE A 36 7.31 5.96 9.01
N ASP A 37 5.97 5.93 8.92
CA ASP A 37 5.25 4.98 8.05
C ASP A 37 5.60 5.16 6.57
N VAL A 38 5.79 6.42 6.14
CA VAL A 38 6.22 6.74 4.77
C VAL A 38 7.57 6.09 4.47
N HIS A 39 8.55 6.26 5.36
CA HIS A 39 9.90 5.78 5.14
C HIS A 39 10.04 4.26 5.32
N ASP A 40 9.43 3.70 6.36
CA ASP A 40 9.64 2.29 6.70
C ASP A 40 8.96 1.36 5.70
N ILE A 41 7.71 1.63 5.35
CA ILE A 41 7.01 0.81 4.36
C ILE A 41 7.60 1.03 2.95
N ALA A 42 8.09 2.23 2.63
CA ALA A 42 8.81 2.46 1.37
C ALA A 42 10.09 1.60 1.26
N ARG A 43 10.83 1.45 2.36
CA ARG A 43 12.01 0.58 2.42
C ARG A 43 11.64 -0.89 2.21
N VAL A 44 10.61 -1.38 2.91
CA VAL A 44 10.12 -2.76 2.74
C VAL A 44 9.62 -2.99 1.32
N SER A 45 8.83 -2.06 0.79
CA SER A 45 8.32 -2.10 -0.59
C SER A 45 9.45 -2.21 -1.60
N THR A 46 10.54 -1.48 -1.38
CA THR A 46 11.73 -1.56 -2.25
C THR A 46 12.50 -2.87 -2.08
N ALA A 47 12.67 -3.36 -0.85
CA ALA A 47 13.37 -4.61 -0.56
C ALA A 47 12.69 -5.83 -1.20
N TYR A 48 11.35 -5.84 -1.24
CA TYR A 48 10.55 -6.87 -1.90
C TYR A 48 10.19 -6.54 -3.36
N ASN A 49 10.74 -5.45 -3.90
CA ASN A 49 10.53 -4.98 -5.26
C ASN A 49 9.04 -4.76 -5.65
N LEU A 50 8.23 -4.25 -4.74
CA LEU A 50 6.85 -3.82 -5.03
C LEU A 50 6.84 -2.69 -6.05
N GLN A 51 5.83 -2.66 -6.93
CA GLN A 51 5.69 -1.67 -7.99
C GLN A 51 5.38 -0.28 -7.43
N ASN A 52 4.41 -0.20 -6.51
CA ASN A 52 3.96 1.05 -5.91
C ASN A 52 3.68 0.89 -4.41
N TYR A 53 3.87 1.97 -3.68
CA TYR A 53 3.39 2.15 -2.31
C TYR A 53 2.47 3.37 -2.25
N PHE A 54 1.16 3.14 -2.17
CA PHE A 54 0.15 4.17 -2.07
C PHE A 54 -0.06 4.61 -0.62
N ILE A 55 -0.12 5.92 -0.41
CA ILE A 55 -0.58 6.52 0.84
C ILE A 55 -1.96 7.11 0.56
N VAL A 56 -3.00 6.51 1.15
CA VAL A 56 -4.39 6.89 0.89
C VAL A 56 -4.88 7.78 2.03
N ASN A 57 -5.15 9.06 1.74
CA ASN A 57 -5.60 10.01 2.75
C ASN A 57 -6.53 11.08 2.15
N ARG A 58 -7.70 11.29 2.78
CA ARG A 58 -8.70 12.26 2.30
C ARG A 58 -8.33 13.73 2.60
N MET A 59 -7.45 13.99 3.58
CA MET A 59 -7.05 15.33 3.98
C MET A 59 -5.98 15.89 3.04
N LYS A 60 -6.31 16.96 2.32
CA LYS A 60 -5.39 17.61 1.37
C LYS A 60 -4.10 18.09 2.03
N GLU A 61 -4.18 18.53 3.28
CA GLU A 61 -3.03 18.96 4.08
C GLU A 61 -2.04 17.82 4.30
N GLN A 62 -2.55 16.60 4.54
CA GLN A 62 -1.73 15.40 4.71
C GLN A 62 -1.09 14.99 3.38
N LEU A 63 -1.85 15.02 2.27
CA LEU A 63 -1.31 14.73 0.94
C LEU A 63 -0.23 15.76 0.53
N MET A 64 -0.42 17.05 0.85
CA MET A 64 0.58 18.08 0.63
C MET A 64 1.84 17.85 1.48
N PHE A 65 1.68 17.46 2.74
CA PHE A 65 2.80 17.09 3.60
C PHE A 65 3.62 15.94 3.00
N VAL A 66 2.97 14.86 2.58
CA VAL A 66 3.62 13.72 1.92
C VAL A 66 4.31 14.16 0.64
N SER A 67 3.64 14.95 -0.21
CA SER A 67 4.22 15.42 -1.47
C SER A 67 5.49 16.24 -1.26
N ARG A 68 5.49 17.17 -0.30
CA ARG A 68 6.68 17.97 0.04
C ARG A 68 7.83 17.11 0.57
N LEU A 69 7.52 16.11 1.39
CA LEU A 69 8.49 15.13 1.87
C LEU A 69 9.12 14.38 0.68
N LEU A 70 8.28 13.90 -0.24
CA LEU A 70 8.75 13.17 -1.43
C LEU A 70 9.62 14.07 -2.32
N ASP A 71 9.22 15.30 -2.59
CA ASP A 71 9.98 16.25 -3.40
C ASP A 71 11.37 16.52 -2.81
N HIS A 72 11.44 16.70 -1.49
CA HIS A 72 12.71 16.92 -0.80
C HIS A 72 13.70 15.76 -1.01
N TRP A 73 13.23 14.52 -0.98
CA TRP A 73 14.09 13.33 -1.11
C TRP A 73 14.30 12.86 -2.56
N ARG A 74 13.36 13.16 -3.47
CA ARG A 74 13.43 12.77 -4.89
C ARG A 74 14.22 13.77 -5.73
N LEU A 75 13.96 15.05 -5.53
CA LEU A 75 14.46 16.17 -6.37
C LEU A 75 15.39 17.10 -5.59
N GLY A 76 15.21 17.20 -4.27
CA GLY A 76 15.94 18.11 -3.40
C GLY A 76 17.33 17.64 -2.97
N SER A 77 18.02 18.49 -2.21
CA SER A 77 19.37 18.26 -1.68
C SER A 77 19.50 16.97 -0.85
N GLY A 78 18.43 16.50 -0.20
CA GLY A 78 18.41 15.24 0.54
C GLY A 78 18.77 14.01 -0.31
N SER A 79 18.49 14.06 -1.62
CA SER A 79 18.83 12.98 -2.56
C SER A 79 20.33 12.78 -2.73
N LYS A 80 21.14 13.84 -2.52
CA LYS A 80 22.61 13.80 -2.62
C LYS A 80 23.25 13.23 -1.35
N TYR A 81 22.59 13.35 -0.20
CA TYR A 81 23.09 12.88 1.08
C TYR A 81 22.76 11.40 1.35
N ASN A 82 21.63 10.89 0.85
CA ASN A 82 21.27 9.47 1.04
C ASN A 82 20.57 8.87 -0.19
N PRO A 83 21.33 8.23 -1.11
CA PRO A 83 20.79 7.59 -2.30
C PRO A 83 19.75 6.50 -1.99
N MET A 84 19.90 5.76 -0.89
CA MET A 84 18.95 4.68 -0.52
C MET A 84 17.56 5.23 -0.19
N ARG A 85 17.47 6.41 0.44
CA ARG A 85 16.18 7.06 0.70
C ARG A 85 15.49 7.51 -0.58
N LYS A 86 16.25 8.01 -1.55
CA LYS A 86 15.72 8.36 -2.87
C LYS A 86 15.10 7.14 -3.55
N THR A 87 15.82 6.02 -3.59
CA THR A 87 15.33 4.78 -4.19
C THR A 87 14.07 4.30 -3.48
N ALA A 88 14.09 4.26 -2.14
CA ALA A 88 12.94 3.80 -1.36
C ALA A 88 11.68 4.64 -1.62
N LEU A 89 11.83 5.96 -1.60
CA LEU A 89 10.72 6.87 -1.76
C LEU A 89 10.26 7.05 -3.21
N SER A 90 10.99 6.55 -4.21
CA SER A 90 10.64 6.76 -5.63
C SER A 90 9.30 6.14 -6.03
N ARG A 91 8.84 5.12 -5.29
CA ARG A 91 7.61 4.35 -5.58
C ARG A 91 6.40 4.78 -4.75
N VAL A 92 6.55 5.79 -3.89
CA VAL A 92 5.47 6.28 -3.02
C VAL A 92 4.49 7.17 -3.80
N VAL A 93 3.19 6.91 -3.72
CA VAL A 93 2.18 7.68 -4.45
C VAL A 93 1.06 8.10 -3.50
N PRO A 94 0.97 9.39 -3.13
CA PRO A 94 -0.15 9.88 -2.34
C PRO A 94 -1.42 9.96 -3.20
N VAL A 95 -2.54 9.41 -2.71
CA VAL A 95 -3.86 9.45 -3.38
C VAL A 95 -4.97 9.74 -2.36
N GLU A 96 -6.11 10.24 -2.83
CA GLU A 96 -7.20 10.66 -1.94
C GLU A 96 -8.06 9.48 -1.45
N TYR A 97 -8.36 8.54 -2.35
CA TYR A 97 -9.22 7.38 -2.08
C TYR A 97 -8.57 6.06 -2.51
N LEU A 98 -9.02 4.93 -1.94
CA LEU A 98 -8.51 3.61 -2.30
C LEU A 98 -8.76 3.30 -3.80
N LYS A 99 -9.95 3.60 -4.31
CA LYS A 99 -10.27 3.55 -5.73
C LYS A 99 -9.27 4.26 -6.65
N ASP A 100 -8.63 5.33 -6.18
CA ASP A 100 -7.64 6.06 -6.98
C ASP A 100 -6.34 5.25 -7.10
N ALA A 101 -5.94 4.54 -6.03
CA ALA A 101 -4.84 3.58 -6.08
C ALA A 101 -5.17 2.38 -6.98
N ILE A 102 -6.41 1.88 -6.91
CA ILE A 102 -6.88 0.79 -7.78
C ILE A 102 -6.84 1.24 -9.25
N ALA A 103 -7.32 2.45 -9.56
CA ALA A 103 -7.34 3.00 -10.90
C ALA A 103 -5.95 3.34 -11.46
N ALA A 104 -4.97 3.60 -10.59
CA ALA A 104 -3.58 3.85 -10.99
C ALA A 104 -2.82 2.58 -11.41
N ILE A 105 -3.37 1.39 -11.17
CA ILE A 105 -2.76 0.11 -11.52
C ILE A 105 -3.48 -0.49 -12.74
N ASP A 106 -2.71 -0.76 -13.80
CA ASP A 106 -3.19 -1.38 -15.03
C ASP A 106 -2.45 -2.71 -15.32
N PRO A 107 -3.16 -3.81 -15.61
CA PRO A 107 -4.61 -3.98 -15.54
C PRO A 107 -5.15 -3.90 -14.11
N LYS A 108 -6.47 -3.69 -13.96
CA LYS A 108 -7.14 -3.55 -12.65
C LYS A 108 -6.65 -4.65 -11.68
N PRO A 109 -6.13 -4.28 -10.50
CA PRO A 109 -5.55 -5.22 -9.57
C PRO A 109 -6.61 -6.07 -8.89
N PHE A 110 -6.20 -7.23 -8.41
CA PHE A 110 -6.90 -7.97 -7.37
C PHE A 110 -6.56 -7.39 -6.01
N VAL A 111 -7.57 -6.97 -5.26
CA VAL A 111 -7.42 -6.18 -4.04
C VAL A 111 -7.57 -7.07 -2.81
N VAL A 112 -6.53 -7.10 -1.98
CA VAL A 112 -6.47 -7.94 -0.78
C VAL A 112 -6.36 -7.03 0.45
N ALA A 113 -7.41 -6.99 1.26
CA ALA A 113 -7.36 -6.32 2.55
C ALA A 113 -6.67 -7.18 3.60
N THR A 114 -6.18 -6.53 4.66
CA THR A 114 -5.63 -7.18 5.84
C THR A 114 -6.43 -6.79 7.08
N SER A 115 -6.67 -7.75 7.98
CA SER A 115 -7.34 -7.47 9.26
C SER A 115 -6.86 -8.40 10.36
N ALA A 116 -6.64 -7.83 11.56
CA ALA A 116 -6.41 -8.61 12.77
C ALA A 116 -7.73 -9.13 13.41
N ARG A 117 -8.88 -8.67 12.91
CA ARG A 117 -10.22 -9.08 13.36
C ARG A 117 -10.91 -9.90 12.28
N GLU A 118 -11.85 -10.74 12.69
CA GLU A 118 -12.78 -11.36 11.75
C GLU A 118 -13.69 -10.27 11.14
N ILE A 119 -13.78 -10.29 9.80
CA ILE A 119 -14.64 -9.40 9.02
C ILE A 119 -15.51 -10.32 8.16
N GLU A 120 -16.82 -10.12 8.25
CA GLU A 120 -17.79 -10.87 7.46
C GLU A 120 -17.97 -10.23 6.06
N GLY A 121 -18.44 -11.01 5.10
CA GLY A 121 -18.79 -10.50 3.76
C GLY A 121 -17.64 -10.40 2.77
N VAL A 122 -16.39 -10.64 3.19
CA VAL A 122 -15.22 -10.70 2.29
C VAL A 122 -14.65 -12.12 2.25
N PRO A 123 -14.37 -12.70 1.07
CA PRO A 123 -13.72 -14.01 0.98
C PRO A 123 -12.38 -14.05 1.72
N ARG A 124 -12.20 -15.02 2.61
CA ARG A 124 -10.92 -15.23 3.31
C ARG A 124 -9.89 -15.86 2.36
N MET A 125 -8.66 -15.39 2.44
CA MET A 125 -7.54 -15.93 1.66
C MET A 125 -6.38 -16.24 2.62
N SER A 126 -5.73 -17.38 2.45
CA SER A 126 -4.54 -17.70 3.24
C SER A 126 -3.29 -17.04 2.65
N PHE A 127 -2.25 -16.86 3.46
CA PHE A 127 -0.92 -16.43 2.96
C PHE A 127 -0.37 -17.36 1.88
N ARG A 128 -0.70 -18.66 1.94
CA ARG A 128 -0.30 -19.64 0.93
C ARG A 128 -1.00 -19.38 -0.40
N ASP A 129 -2.31 -19.14 -0.38
CA ASP A 129 -3.09 -18.89 -1.59
C ASP A 129 -2.70 -17.57 -2.23
N LEU A 130 -2.45 -16.53 -1.41
CA LEU A 130 -1.92 -15.26 -1.91
C LEU A 130 -0.54 -15.44 -2.57
N ARG A 131 0.35 -16.23 -1.96
CA ARG A 131 1.66 -16.54 -2.57
C ARG A 131 1.50 -17.24 -3.91
N VAL A 132 0.67 -18.28 -3.98
CA VAL A 132 0.41 -19.01 -5.23
C VAL A 132 -0.09 -18.05 -6.30
N ARG A 133 -1.08 -17.21 -5.97
CA ARG A 133 -1.62 -16.19 -6.88
C ARG A 133 -0.52 -15.27 -7.42
N LEU A 134 0.33 -14.75 -6.54
CA LEU A 134 1.42 -13.84 -6.91
C LEU A 134 2.43 -14.50 -7.86
N GLU A 135 2.62 -15.81 -7.76
CA GLU A 135 3.55 -16.59 -8.60
C GLU A 135 2.92 -17.02 -9.94
N THR A 136 1.61 -17.33 -9.96
CA THR A 136 0.94 -17.90 -11.13
C THR A 136 0.20 -16.89 -11.99
N GLU A 137 -0.46 -15.90 -11.38
CA GLU A 137 -1.31 -14.96 -12.10
C GLU A 137 -0.51 -13.83 -12.76
N SER A 138 -1.02 -13.30 -13.87
CA SER A 138 -0.52 -12.07 -14.50
C SER A 138 -1.27 -10.81 -14.05
N GLN A 139 -2.42 -10.97 -13.39
CA GLN A 139 -3.16 -9.84 -12.84
C GLN A 139 -2.39 -9.23 -11.66
N PRO A 140 -2.17 -7.89 -11.63
CA PRO A 140 -1.56 -7.23 -10.48
C PRO A 140 -2.35 -7.47 -9.20
N THR A 141 -1.67 -7.34 -8.06
CA THR A 141 -2.27 -7.42 -6.73
C THR A 141 -2.00 -6.14 -5.96
N LEU A 142 -3.03 -5.63 -5.27
CA LEU A 142 -2.93 -4.51 -4.35
C LEU A 142 -3.20 -5.01 -2.93
N LEU A 143 -2.18 -4.97 -2.07
CA LEU A 143 -2.31 -5.32 -0.66
C LEU A 143 -2.64 -4.08 0.17
N VAL A 144 -3.73 -4.13 0.93
CA VAL A 144 -4.27 -2.98 1.66
C VAL A 144 -4.08 -3.14 3.16
N PHE A 145 -3.42 -2.18 3.78
CA PHE A 145 -3.24 -2.07 5.22
C PHE A 145 -4.03 -0.88 5.77
N GLY A 146 -4.62 -1.07 6.95
CA GLY A 146 -5.26 0.01 7.71
C GLY A 146 -4.33 0.64 8.74
N THR A 147 -4.67 1.85 9.15
CA THR A 147 -4.07 2.55 10.29
C THR A 147 -5.06 2.63 11.46
N GLY A 148 -4.67 3.26 12.58
CA GLY A 148 -5.56 3.44 13.73
C GLY A 148 -6.04 2.12 14.33
N PHE A 149 -7.36 1.92 14.41
CA PHE A 149 -7.98 0.67 14.89
C PHE A 149 -8.48 -0.24 13.75
N GLY A 150 -7.95 -0.03 12.53
CA GLY A 150 -8.21 -0.85 11.36
C GLY A 150 -9.13 -0.18 10.34
N LEU A 151 -9.26 -0.82 9.19
CA LEU A 151 -10.10 -0.36 8.08
C LEU A 151 -11.58 -0.28 8.47
N ALA A 152 -12.28 0.72 7.93
CA ALA A 152 -13.72 0.82 8.04
C ALA A 152 -14.43 -0.16 7.05
N PRO A 153 -15.69 -0.55 7.30
CA PRO A 153 -16.44 -1.51 6.50
C PRO A 153 -16.46 -1.19 5.01
N GLU A 154 -16.56 0.09 4.66
CA GLU A 154 -16.67 0.55 3.28
C GLU A 154 -15.44 0.21 2.44
N VAL A 155 -14.27 0.08 3.08
CA VAL A 155 -13.03 -0.31 2.38
C VAL A 155 -13.15 -1.73 1.83
N PHE A 156 -13.82 -2.62 2.57
CA PHE A 156 -13.93 -4.02 2.21
C PHE A 156 -14.83 -4.26 1.00
N GLU A 157 -15.74 -3.33 0.69
CA GLU A 157 -16.56 -3.37 -0.53
C GLU A 157 -15.72 -3.22 -1.81
N GLU A 158 -14.54 -2.61 -1.70
CA GLU A 158 -13.57 -2.47 -2.79
C GLU A 158 -12.56 -3.64 -2.85
N CYS A 159 -12.69 -4.64 -1.97
CA CYS A 159 -11.72 -5.72 -1.81
C CYS A 159 -12.25 -7.06 -2.32
N ASP A 160 -11.41 -7.81 -3.02
CA ASP A 160 -11.73 -9.14 -3.54
C ASP A 160 -11.47 -10.25 -2.51
N ALA A 161 -10.55 -10.02 -1.57
CA ALA A 161 -10.18 -10.97 -0.53
C ALA A 161 -9.70 -10.30 0.76
N LEU A 162 -9.72 -11.07 1.85
CA LEU A 162 -9.23 -10.70 3.17
C LEU A 162 -8.19 -11.70 3.67
N LEU A 163 -7.01 -11.19 4.00
CA LEU A 163 -5.90 -11.91 4.65
C LEU A 163 -6.08 -11.89 6.18
#